data_AF-A0A1Q9JJ31-F1
#
_entry.id   AF-A0A1Q9JJ31-F1
#
_cell.length_a   1.000
_cell.length_b   1.000
_cell.length_c   1.000
_cell.angle_alpha   90.00
_cell.angle_beta   90.00
_cell.angle_gamma   90.00
#
_symmetry.space_group_name_H-M   'P 1'
#
loop_
_entity.id
_entity.type
_entity.pdbx_description
1 polymer ?
#
loop_
_entity_poly.entity_id
_entity_poly.type
_entity_poly.pdbx_seq_one_letter_code
_entity_poly.pdbx_strand_id
1 'polypeptide(L)'
;MKAEFPVKACLSRQECAGGAQLLPARFRNKGTAERTGKMEALLIPVDGTPVTIDLKADENGSTLRELQRLVGGSIEPLNVLFGEEVSIYVNEEGLYSCPPNRALYATKRMENAGYLSQMDFHTPVHEGDLYTVLFGNLVAVGFDPETGEDRPLTDGECQTVRDYFTRVSAPGSGLSEVLAITKGPKLRQDRAEGRNSLREEASEMRSSSSALAGGRKGQNPFEQDRQA
;
A
#
# COMPACT_ATOMS: atom_id res chain seq x y z
N MET A 1 5.90 -39.48 -4.60
CA MET A 1 5.06 -38.98 -3.49
C MET A 1 4.56 -37.62 -3.90
N LYS A 2 3.27 -37.51 -4.24
CA LYS A 2 2.62 -36.27 -4.67
C LYS A 2 2.10 -35.56 -3.42
N ALA A 3 2.55 -34.33 -3.18
CA ALA A 3 1.96 -33.46 -2.17
C ALA A 3 0.95 -32.55 -2.88
N GLU A 4 -0.33 -32.78 -2.62
CA GLU A 4 -1.42 -31.89 -3.00
C GLU A 4 -1.43 -30.71 -2.01
N PHE A 5 -1.20 -29.50 -2.49
CA PHE A 5 -1.37 -28.27 -1.73
C PHE A 5 -2.80 -27.77 -1.94
N PRO A 6 -3.60 -27.55 -0.88
CA PRO A 6 -4.93 -26.97 -1.05
C PRO A 6 -4.82 -25.47 -1.33
N VAL A 7 -5.20 -25.09 -2.54
CA VAL A 7 -5.45 -23.70 -2.96
C VAL A 7 -6.66 -23.19 -2.18
N LYS A 8 -6.46 -22.32 -1.19
CA LYS A 8 -7.57 -21.64 -0.49
C LYS A 8 -8.11 -20.53 -1.39
N ALA A 9 -9.14 -20.84 -2.16
CA ALA A 9 -10.05 -19.84 -2.70
C ALA A 9 -10.89 -19.26 -1.55
N CYS A 10 -10.71 -17.97 -1.25
CA CYS A 10 -11.58 -17.25 -0.33
C CYS A 10 -12.89 -16.93 -1.05
N LEU A 11 -13.85 -17.85 -0.99
CA LEU A 11 -15.22 -17.65 -1.47
C LEU A 11 -16.08 -17.22 -0.29
N SER A 12 -16.53 -15.96 -0.33
CA SER A 12 -17.59 -15.43 0.51
C SER A 12 -18.87 -16.25 0.33
N ARG A 13 -19.37 -16.86 1.41
CA ARG A 13 -20.74 -17.40 1.47
C ARG A 13 -21.54 -16.70 2.54
N GLN A 14 -22.54 -16.01 2.01
CA GLN A 14 -23.71 -15.44 2.64
C GLN A 14 -24.67 -16.58 3.02
N GLU A 15 -24.97 -16.76 4.31
CA GLU A 15 -26.16 -17.51 4.76
C GLU A 15 -26.82 -16.78 5.93
N CYS A 16 -27.99 -16.23 5.64
CA CYS A 16 -28.97 -15.77 6.61
C CYS A 16 -29.75 -16.98 7.16
N ALA A 17 -29.94 -17.06 8.49
CA ALA A 17 -31.26 -17.23 9.14
C ALA A 17 -31.16 -17.80 10.58
N GLY A 18 -31.83 -17.13 11.51
CA GLY A 18 -32.74 -17.77 12.47
C GLY A 18 -32.17 -18.30 13.78
N GLY A 19 -32.26 -17.51 14.85
CA GLY A 19 -32.03 -17.99 16.21
C GLY A 19 -32.33 -16.95 17.28
N ALA A 20 -33.62 -16.74 17.59
CA ALA A 20 -34.05 -15.91 18.70
C ALA A 20 -33.73 -16.59 20.04
N GLN A 21 -32.86 -15.98 20.86
CA GLN A 21 -32.80 -16.24 22.30
C GLN A 21 -32.67 -14.91 23.05
N LEU A 22 -33.72 -14.60 23.83
CA LEU A 22 -33.76 -13.50 24.79
C LEU A 22 -32.83 -13.78 25.97
N LEU A 23 -31.98 -12.81 26.33
CA LEU A 23 -31.36 -12.67 27.66
C LEU A 23 -31.32 -11.18 28.07
N PRO A 24 -31.27 -10.87 29.38
CA PRO A 24 -31.97 -9.71 29.95
C PRO A 24 -31.19 -8.40 29.93
N ALA A 25 -31.96 -7.31 29.95
CA ALA A 25 -31.51 -5.95 30.14
C ALA A 25 -30.71 -5.77 31.44
N ARG A 26 -29.50 -5.19 31.33
CA ARG A 26 -29.03 -3.99 32.06
C ARG A 26 -27.51 -3.83 31.89
N PHE A 27 -27.12 -2.95 30.97
CA PHE A 27 -25.97 -2.09 31.21
C PHE A 27 -26.23 -0.74 30.52
N ARG A 28 -26.48 0.27 31.35
CA ARG A 28 -26.73 1.64 30.92
C ARG A 28 -25.37 2.31 30.72
N ASN A 29 -24.77 2.17 29.55
CA ASN A 29 -23.65 3.03 29.18
C ASN A 29 -24.20 4.39 28.74
N LYS A 30 -24.16 5.35 29.66
CA LYS A 30 -24.18 6.78 29.33
C LYS A 30 -22.87 7.11 28.63
N GLY A 31 -22.96 7.37 27.34
CA GLY A 31 -21.81 7.75 26.52
C GLY A 31 -22.19 7.95 25.06
N THR A 32 -23.33 8.56 24.76
CA THR A 32 -23.57 9.14 23.44
C THR A 32 -22.69 10.39 23.34
N ALA A 33 -21.41 10.19 23.10
CA ALA A 33 -20.62 11.18 22.40
C ALA A 33 -21.20 11.23 20.99
N GLU A 34 -21.67 12.40 20.57
CA GLU A 34 -21.93 12.67 19.16
C GLU A 34 -20.62 12.33 18.41
N ARG A 35 -20.57 11.19 17.72
CA ARG A 35 -19.52 10.93 16.72
C ARG A 35 -19.76 12.00 15.67
N THR A 36 -19.00 13.09 15.74
CA THR A 36 -18.79 13.95 14.59
C THR A 36 -18.31 13.02 13.48
N GLY A 37 -19.19 12.71 12.53
CA GLY A 37 -19.08 11.60 11.57
C GLY A 37 -18.01 11.79 10.50
N LYS A 38 -16.77 12.03 10.94
CA LYS A 38 -15.58 12.23 10.14
C LYS A 38 -14.62 11.10 10.47
N MET A 39 -14.39 10.23 9.50
CA MET A 39 -13.44 9.14 9.61
C MET A 39 -12.22 9.49 8.76
N GLU A 40 -11.07 9.66 9.40
CA GLU A 40 -9.84 9.99 8.67
C GLU A 40 -9.41 8.82 7.78
N ALA A 41 -9.16 9.13 6.52
CA ALA A 41 -8.72 8.21 5.49
C ALA A 41 -7.70 8.88 4.56
N LEU A 42 -7.09 8.09 3.66
CA LEU A 42 -6.24 8.62 2.60
C LEU A 42 -6.85 8.39 1.23
N LEU A 43 -6.97 9.45 0.45
CA LEU A 43 -7.21 9.37 -0.99
C LEU A 43 -5.87 9.28 -1.71
N ILE A 44 -5.71 8.30 -2.59
CA ILE A 44 -4.58 8.14 -3.48
C ILE A 44 -5.07 8.48 -4.90
N PRO A 45 -5.00 9.74 -5.31
CA PRO A 45 -5.47 10.14 -6.63
C PRO A 45 -4.60 9.54 -7.73
N VAL A 46 -5.20 9.36 -8.91
CA VAL A 46 -4.49 8.99 -10.13
C VAL A 46 -3.32 9.95 -10.36
N ASP A 47 -2.11 9.41 -10.44
CA ASP A 47 -0.85 10.13 -10.67
C ASP A 47 -0.55 11.29 -9.69
N GLY A 48 -1.26 11.36 -8.56
CA GLY A 48 -1.00 12.34 -7.51
C GLY A 48 -0.49 11.70 -6.23
N THR A 49 -0.01 12.53 -5.30
CA THR A 49 0.43 12.10 -3.98
C THR A 49 -0.77 11.79 -3.07
N PRO A 50 -0.66 10.83 -2.13
CA PRO A 50 -1.73 10.56 -1.17
C PRO A 50 -2.10 11.81 -0.35
N VAL A 51 -3.40 12.03 -0.12
CA VAL A 51 -3.93 13.17 0.63
C VAL A 51 -4.91 12.71 1.70
N THR A 52 -4.88 13.35 2.87
CA THR A 52 -5.86 13.09 3.94
C THR A 52 -7.23 13.61 3.55
N ILE A 53 -8.24 12.81 3.82
CA ILE A 53 -9.64 13.16 3.65
C ILE A 53 -10.47 12.74 4.87
N ASP A 54 -11.56 13.46 5.09
CA ASP A 54 -12.61 13.07 6.03
C ASP A 54 -13.68 12.29 5.26
N LEU A 55 -13.80 10.98 5.51
CA LEU A 55 -14.92 10.19 4.99
C LEU A 55 -16.19 10.53 5.76
N LYS A 56 -17.26 10.75 4.98
CA LYS A 56 -18.59 11.06 5.49
C LYS A 56 -19.43 9.80 5.50
N ALA A 57 -19.93 9.44 6.68
CA ALA A 57 -20.95 8.43 6.82
C ALA A 57 -22.32 8.97 6.37
N ASP A 58 -23.16 8.10 5.84
CA ASP A 58 -24.57 8.40 5.56
C ASP A 58 -25.42 8.36 6.83
N GLU A 59 -26.74 8.54 6.68
CA GLU A 59 -27.71 8.55 7.78
C GLU A 59 -27.76 7.22 8.57
N ASN A 60 -27.30 6.12 7.98
CA ASN A 60 -27.21 4.81 8.61
C ASN A 60 -25.82 4.52 9.18
N GLY A 61 -24.90 5.49 9.12
CA GLY A 61 -23.52 5.32 9.56
C GLY A 61 -22.60 4.67 8.53
N SER A 62 -23.06 4.41 7.30
CA SER A 62 -22.26 3.73 6.26
C SER A 62 -21.40 4.69 5.45
N THR A 63 -20.16 4.32 5.21
CA THR A 63 -19.19 5.03 4.35
C THR A 63 -19.24 4.60 2.88
N LEU A 64 -20.02 3.55 2.57
CA LEU A 64 -20.03 2.88 1.26
C LEU A 64 -20.27 3.86 0.10
N ARG A 65 -21.29 4.72 0.20
CA ARG A 65 -21.64 5.67 -0.87
C ARG A 65 -20.53 6.69 -1.12
N GLU A 66 -19.87 7.15 -0.07
CA GLU A 66 -18.78 8.10 -0.20
C GLU A 66 -17.52 7.43 -0.77
N LEU A 67 -17.22 6.19 -0.37
CA LEU A 67 -16.14 5.39 -0.96
C LEU A 67 -16.37 5.15 -2.45
N GLN A 68 -17.57 4.70 -2.84
CA GLN A 68 -17.94 4.50 -4.24
C GLN A 68 -17.82 5.79 -5.06
N ARG A 69 -18.22 6.94 -4.49
CA ARG A 69 -18.06 8.26 -5.12
C ARG A 69 -16.59 8.62 -5.34
N LEU A 70 -15.72 8.31 -4.37
CA LEU A 70 -14.30 8.65 -4.41
C LEU A 70 -13.49 7.79 -5.38
N VAL A 71 -13.74 6.47 -5.40
CA VAL A 71 -13.08 5.55 -6.33
C VAL A 71 -13.71 5.57 -7.73
N GLY A 72 -14.95 6.05 -7.86
CA GLY A 72 -15.64 6.24 -9.13
C GLY A 72 -16.43 5.03 -9.63
N GLY A 73 -16.92 4.16 -8.74
CA GLY A 73 -17.65 2.94 -9.11
C GLY A 73 -17.90 1.99 -7.94
N SER A 74 -18.28 0.75 -8.24
CA SER A 74 -18.32 -0.34 -7.26
C SER A 74 -16.95 -0.55 -6.64
N ILE A 75 -16.92 -0.85 -5.34
CA ILE A 75 -15.66 -0.96 -4.59
C ILE A 75 -15.29 -2.42 -4.37
N GLU A 76 -14.00 -2.71 -4.47
CA GLU A 76 -13.41 -3.98 -4.03
C GLU A 76 -12.31 -3.67 -3.00
N PRO A 77 -12.28 -4.38 -1.85
CA PRO A 77 -11.20 -4.24 -0.88
C PRO A 77 -9.96 -5.04 -1.30
N LEU A 78 -8.81 -4.38 -1.28
CA LEU A 78 -7.50 -4.98 -1.49
C LEU A 78 -6.72 -5.02 -0.17
N ASN A 79 -6.66 -6.21 0.44
CA ASN A 79 -6.13 -6.41 1.80
C ASN A 79 -4.76 -7.11 1.83
N VAL A 80 -4.01 -7.06 0.72
CA VAL A 80 -2.73 -7.81 0.60
C VAL A 80 -1.50 -7.01 1.07
N LEU A 81 -1.60 -5.68 1.15
CA LEU A 81 -0.44 -4.79 1.31
C LEU A 81 -0.05 -4.49 2.76
N PHE A 82 -1.05 -4.24 3.62
CA PHE A 82 -0.84 -3.58 4.91
C PHE A 82 -1.34 -4.40 6.11
N GLY A 83 -1.50 -5.72 5.95
CA GLY A 83 -2.10 -6.55 6.99
C GLY A 83 -3.62 -6.64 6.86
N GLU A 84 -4.26 -7.00 7.96
CA GLU A 84 -5.73 -7.08 8.06
C GLU A 84 -6.32 -5.77 8.61
N GLU A 85 -5.46 -4.87 9.09
CA GLU A 85 -5.83 -3.65 9.81
C GLU A 85 -6.02 -2.43 8.90
N VAL A 86 -5.63 -2.52 7.62
CA VAL A 86 -5.81 -1.44 6.64
C VAL A 86 -6.33 -2.04 5.33
N SER A 87 -7.46 -1.51 4.88
CA SER A 87 -8.10 -1.87 3.62
C SER A 87 -7.85 -0.79 2.58
N ILE A 88 -7.48 -1.20 1.37
CA ILE A 88 -7.41 -0.31 0.21
C ILE A 88 -8.62 -0.57 -0.67
N TYR A 89 -9.54 0.37 -0.73
CA TYR A 89 -10.67 0.30 -1.64
C TYR A 89 -10.29 0.78 -3.02
N VAL A 90 -10.58 -0.05 -4.02
CA VAL A 90 -10.35 0.24 -5.44
C VAL A 90 -11.67 0.15 -6.20
N ASN A 91 -11.71 0.72 -7.40
CA ASN A 91 -12.84 0.49 -8.30
C ASN A 91 -12.74 -0.91 -8.90
N GLU A 92 -13.74 -1.77 -8.64
CA GLU A 92 -13.83 -3.16 -9.13
C GLU A 92 -13.75 -3.23 -10.66
N GLU A 93 -14.37 -2.26 -11.35
CA GLU A 93 -14.36 -2.16 -12.81
C GLU A 93 -13.24 -1.23 -13.33
N GLY A 94 -12.31 -0.85 -12.46
CA GLY A 94 -11.28 0.15 -12.75
C GLY A 94 -10.41 -0.22 -13.94
N LEU A 95 -10.09 -1.51 -14.11
CA LEU A 95 -9.28 -2.01 -15.23
C LEU A 95 -9.83 -1.61 -16.60
N TYR A 96 -11.17 -1.52 -16.73
CA TYR A 96 -11.84 -1.23 -18.00
C TYR A 96 -12.25 0.24 -18.15
N SER A 97 -12.44 0.94 -17.03
CA SER A 97 -13.13 2.24 -16.99
C SER A 97 -12.26 3.40 -16.51
N CYS A 98 -11.13 3.12 -15.89
CA CYS A 98 -10.29 4.12 -15.22
C CYS A 98 -8.86 4.12 -15.76
N PRO A 99 -8.14 5.24 -15.66
CA PRO A 99 -6.71 5.28 -15.99
C PRO A 99 -5.89 4.45 -14.97
N PRO A 100 -4.73 3.88 -15.39
CA PRO A 100 -3.79 3.23 -14.47
C PRO A 100 -3.32 4.22 -13.40
N ASN A 101 -3.30 3.79 -12.14
CA ASN A 101 -2.88 4.62 -11.02
C ASN A 101 -1.57 4.11 -10.41
N ARG A 102 -1.59 2.93 -9.79
CA ARG A 102 -0.48 2.41 -8.97
C ARG A 102 -0.09 1.00 -9.38
N ALA A 103 1.21 0.74 -9.52
CA ALA A 103 1.71 -0.61 -9.69
C ALA A 103 1.98 -1.25 -8.31
N LEU A 104 1.50 -2.46 -8.09
CA LEU A 104 1.79 -3.21 -6.88
C LEU A 104 2.86 -4.26 -7.16
N TYR A 105 3.85 -4.29 -6.29
CA TYR A 105 4.92 -5.27 -6.35
C TYR A 105 4.75 -6.29 -5.24
N ALA A 106 5.01 -7.55 -5.57
CA ALA A 106 4.92 -8.65 -4.62
C ALA A 106 5.88 -8.44 -3.45
N THR A 107 5.38 -8.64 -2.24
CA THR A 107 6.20 -8.59 -1.03
C THR A 107 6.77 -9.95 -0.70
N LYS A 108 7.78 -10.02 0.17
CA LYS A 108 8.28 -11.32 0.66
C LYS A 108 7.20 -12.17 1.33
N ARG A 109 6.20 -11.53 1.96
CA ARG A 109 5.04 -12.21 2.56
C ARG A 109 4.21 -12.92 1.49
N MET A 110 3.99 -12.28 0.35
CA MET A 110 3.21 -12.84 -0.76
C MET A 110 3.95 -14.01 -1.42
N GLU A 111 5.26 -13.87 -1.65
CA GLU A 111 6.09 -14.96 -2.15
C GLU A 111 6.03 -16.18 -1.20
N ASN A 112 6.27 -15.98 0.10
CA ASN A 112 6.25 -17.05 1.08
C ASN A 112 4.88 -17.74 1.20
N ALA A 113 3.79 -17.01 0.97
CA ALA A 113 2.44 -17.54 0.96
C ALA A 113 2.02 -18.14 -0.39
N GLY A 114 2.89 -18.10 -1.41
CA GLY A 114 2.65 -18.72 -2.72
C GLY A 114 1.60 -17.99 -3.56
N TYR A 115 1.48 -16.67 -3.43
CA TYR A 115 0.56 -15.88 -4.24
C TYR A 115 0.92 -16.00 -5.73
N LEU A 116 -0.11 -15.99 -6.59
CA LEU A 116 0.04 -15.93 -8.04
C LEU A 116 -0.09 -14.48 -8.52
N SER A 117 0.60 -14.11 -9.59
CA SER A 117 0.46 -12.80 -10.22
C SER A 117 -0.98 -12.60 -10.68
N GLN A 118 -1.60 -11.45 -10.40
CA GLN A 118 -2.92 -11.12 -10.94
C GLN A 118 -2.88 -10.69 -12.41
N MET A 119 -1.68 -10.58 -12.98
CA MET A 119 -1.51 -10.30 -14.40
C MET A 119 -1.84 -11.51 -15.27
N ASP A 120 -1.55 -12.73 -14.79
CA ASP A 120 -1.74 -13.99 -15.54
C ASP A 120 -2.44 -15.10 -14.76
N PHE A 121 -2.64 -14.95 -13.45
CA PHE A 121 -3.27 -15.91 -12.54
C PHE A 121 -2.65 -17.32 -12.53
N HIS A 122 -1.41 -17.47 -13.00
CA HIS A 122 -0.76 -18.77 -13.14
C HIS A 122 0.68 -18.79 -12.62
N THR A 123 1.37 -17.65 -12.63
CA THR A 123 2.78 -17.57 -12.25
C THR A 123 2.92 -17.21 -10.76
N PRO A 124 3.56 -18.04 -9.92
CA PRO A 124 3.90 -17.66 -8.55
C PRO A 124 4.80 -16.41 -8.55
N VAL A 125 4.51 -15.47 -7.65
CA VAL A 125 5.31 -14.23 -7.56
C VAL A 125 6.54 -14.40 -6.67
N HIS A 126 7.63 -13.75 -7.06
CA HIS A 126 8.79 -13.50 -6.20
C HIS A 126 8.79 -12.06 -5.68
N GLU A 127 9.44 -11.80 -4.54
CA GLU A 127 9.56 -10.44 -4.02
C GLU A 127 10.09 -9.45 -5.07
N GLY A 128 9.35 -8.37 -5.28
CA GLY A 128 9.67 -7.32 -6.26
C GLY A 128 9.02 -7.52 -7.63
N ASP A 129 8.43 -8.68 -7.92
CA ASP A 129 7.69 -8.91 -9.17
C ASP A 129 6.44 -8.03 -9.24
N LEU A 130 6.04 -7.66 -10.46
CA LEU A 130 4.76 -6.99 -10.68
C LEU A 130 3.61 -7.95 -10.33
N TYR A 131 2.88 -7.62 -9.27
CA TYR A 131 1.73 -8.39 -8.84
C TYR A 131 0.46 -7.98 -9.60
N THR A 132 0.18 -6.68 -9.67
CA THR A 132 -0.97 -6.12 -10.39
C THR A 132 -0.79 -4.61 -10.64
N VAL A 133 -1.68 -4.02 -11.43
CA VAL A 133 -1.83 -2.56 -11.57
C VAL A 133 -3.21 -2.17 -11.08
N LEU A 134 -3.28 -1.18 -10.20
CA LEU A 134 -4.51 -0.58 -9.70
C LEU A 134 -4.92 0.58 -10.60
N PHE A 135 -6.23 0.72 -10.81
CA PHE A 135 -6.82 1.70 -11.73
C PHE A 135 -7.80 2.61 -10.99
N GLY A 136 -7.87 3.88 -11.43
CA GLY A 136 -8.72 4.89 -10.80
C GLY A 136 -8.18 5.35 -9.44
N ASN A 137 -8.94 6.22 -8.78
CA ASN A 137 -8.60 6.67 -7.44
C ASN A 137 -8.69 5.50 -6.45
N LEU A 138 -7.81 5.49 -5.46
CA LEU A 138 -7.81 4.50 -4.38
C LEU A 138 -8.11 5.20 -3.06
N VAL A 139 -8.74 4.50 -2.13
CA VAL A 139 -8.97 5.02 -0.77
C VAL A 139 -8.45 4.03 0.25
N ALA A 140 -7.54 4.46 1.11
CA ALA A 140 -7.07 3.67 2.25
C ALA A 140 -7.86 4.03 3.51
N VAL A 141 -8.33 3.01 4.22
CA VAL A 141 -9.14 3.13 5.43
C VAL A 141 -8.61 2.16 6.48
N GLY A 142 -8.65 2.55 7.75
CA GLY A 142 -8.35 1.61 8.83
C GLY A 142 -9.48 0.59 8.92
N PHE A 143 -9.14 -0.66 9.18
CA PHE A 143 -10.12 -1.75 9.29
C PHE A 143 -9.98 -2.41 10.65
N ASP A 144 -11.12 -2.77 11.23
CA ASP A 144 -11.18 -3.60 12.42
C ASP A 144 -11.60 -5.03 12.00
N PRO A 145 -10.65 -5.99 11.97
CA PRO A 145 -10.96 -7.36 11.56
C PRO A 145 -11.85 -8.11 12.54
N GLU A 146 -11.97 -7.67 13.80
CA GLU A 146 -12.84 -8.32 14.79
C GLU A 146 -14.31 -7.99 14.55
N THR A 147 -14.60 -6.73 14.20
CA THR A 147 -15.97 -6.24 13.95
C THR A 147 -16.35 -6.28 12.47
N GLY A 148 -15.36 -6.26 11.58
CA GLY A 148 -15.54 -6.12 10.14
C GLY A 148 -15.91 -4.69 9.71
N GLU A 149 -15.69 -3.70 10.57
CA GLU A 149 -16.07 -2.31 10.31
C GLU A 149 -14.87 -1.44 9.93
N ASP A 150 -15.15 -0.42 9.10
CA ASP A 150 -14.20 0.65 8.83
C ASP A 150 -13.99 1.53 10.09
N ARG A 151 -12.73 1.90 10.32
CA ARG A 151 -12.29 2.81 11.37
C ARG A 151 -11.34 3.87 10.82
N PRO A 152 -11.10 4.96 11.57
CA PRO A 152 -10.09 5.93 11.19
C PRO A 152 -8.71 5.29 11.10
N LEU A 153 -7.90 5.75 10.15
CA LEU A 153 -6.48 5.46 10.14
C LEU A 153 -5.81 6.12 11.36
N THR A 154 -4.88 5.40 11.98
CA THR A 154 -3.96 5.99 12.95
C THR A 154 -2.86 6.78 12.23
N ASP A 155 -2.19 7.71 12.92
CA ASP A 155 -1.08 8.48 12.34
C ASP A 155 0.02 7.59 11.74
N GLY A 156 0.33 6.47 12.41
CA GLY A 156 1.34 5.51 11.95
C GLY A 156 0.92 4.75 10.68
N GLU A 157 -0.35 4.36 10.59
CA GLU A 157 -0.91 3.73 9.38
C GLU A 157 -0.95 4.74 8.23
N CYS A 158 -1.40 5.97 8.49
CA CYS A 158 -1.37 7.07 7.54
C CYS A 158 0.05 7.26 6.96
N GLN A 159 1.06 7.33 7.82
CA GLN A 159 2.45 7.48 7.38
C GLN A 159 2.92 6.28 6.56
N THR A 160 2.61 5.05 7.00
CA THR A 160 2.99 3.82 6.30
C THR A 160 2.40 3.75 4.89
N VAL A 161 1.10 4.04 4.75
CA VAL A 161 0.41 4.08 3.47
C VAL A 161 0.97 5.18 2.57
N ARG A 162 1.21 6.38 3.11
CA ARG A 162 1.83 7.50 2.36
C ARG A 162 3.20 7.12 1.83
N ASP A 163 4.05 6.56 2.67
CA ASP A 163 5.42 6.19 2.29
C ASP A 163 5.40 5.13 1.20
N TYR A 164 4.53 4.12 1.30
CA TYR A 164 4.38 3.10 0.27
C TYR A 164 3.97 3.70 -1.09
N PHE A 165 2.88 4.47 -1.14
CA PHE A 165 2.34 5.05 -2.38
C PHE A 165 3.08 6.29 -2.91
N THR A 166 4.18 6.65 -2.24
CA THR A 166 5.10 7.70 -2.69
C THR A 166 6.44 7.11 -3.12
N ARG A 167 6.96 6.10 -2.40
CA ARG A 167 8.33 5.60 -2.58
C ARG A 167 8.40 4.26 -3.30
N VAL A 168 7.49 3.34 -3.00
CA VAL A 168 7.48 1.98 -3.58
C VAL A 168 6.58 1.97 -4.81
N SER A 169 5.31 2.33 -4.61
CA SER A 169 4.31 2.50 -5.67
C SER A 169 4.10 3.99 -5.92
N ALA A 170 5.13 4.64 -6.44
CA ALA A 170 5.12 6.09 -6.69
C ALA A 170 4.03 6.50 -7.70
N PRO A 171 3.59 7.78 -7.70
CA PRO A 171 2.75 8.33 -8.76
C PRO A 171 3.32 8.02 -10.16
N GLY A 172 2.47 7.67 -11.13
CA GLY A 172 2.89 7.28 -12.48
C GLY A 172 3.43 5.85 -12.61
N SER A 173 3.58 5.09 -11.52
CA SER A 173 4.07 3.71 -11.57
C SER A 173 3.13 2.79 -12.34
N GLY A 174 1.80 2.94 -12.18
CA GLY A 174 0.82 2.14 -12.91
C GLY A 174 0.92 2.33 -14.42
N LEU A 175 0.95 3.59 -14.88
CA LEU A 175 1.11 3.91 -16.30
C LEU A 175 2.44 3.39 -16.85
N SER A 176 3.52 3.51 -16.07
CA SER A 176 4.85 3.02 -16.48
C SER A 176 4.86 1.51 -16.73
N GLU A 177 4.23 0.72 -15.85
CA GLU A 177 4.13 -0.74 -16.02
C GLU A 177 3.22 -1.12 -17.20
N VAL A 178 2.08 -0.44 -17.36
CA VAL A 178 1.18 -0.66 -18.51
C VAL A 178 1.90 -0.39 -19.84
N LEU A 179 2.72 0.68 -19.90
CA LEU A 179 3.53 0.97 -21.09
C LEU A 179 4.61 -0.09 -21.32
N ALA A 180 5.26 -0.58 -20.27
CA ALA A 180 6.26 -1.64 -20.37
C ALA A 180 5.66 -2.98 -20.85
N ILE A 181 4.44 -3.31 -20.40
CA ILE A 181 3.70 -4.49 -20.86
C ILE A 181 3.33 -4.34 -22.34
N THR A 182 2.74 -3.19 -22.72
CA THR A 182 2.25 -2.95 -24.08
C THR A 182 3.37 -2.86 -25.12
N LYS A 183 4.49 -2.22 -24.77
CA LYS A 183 5.62 -1.99 -25.69
C LYS A 183 6.63 -3.14 -25.73
N GLY A 184 6.48 -4.15 -24.88
CA GLY A 184 7.35 -5.32 -24.83
C GLY A 184 8.68 -5.12 -24.08
N PRO A 185 9.54 -6.15 -24.05
CA PRO A 185 10.62 -6.31 -23.06
C PRO A 185 11.76 -5.28 -23.09
N LYS A 186 11.90 -4.44 -24.14
CA LYS A 186 12.99 -3.47 -24.25
C LYS A 186 13.05 -2.48 -23.08
N LEU A 187 11.91 -1.98 -22.58
CA LEU A 187 11.88 -1.00 -21.49
C LEU A 187 12.18 -1.58 -20.10
N ARG A 188 11.95 -2.89 -19.88
CA ARG A 188 12.23 -3.54 -18.60
C ARG A 188 13.73 -3.71 -18.36
N GLN A 189 14.47 -4.03 -19.41
CA GLN A 189 15.94 -4.12 -19.41
C GLN A 189 16.57 -2.75 -19.13
N ASP A 190 16.14 -1.71 -19.86
CA ASP A 190 16.63 -0.33 -19.67
C ASP A 190 16.44 0.19 -18.23
N ARG A 191 15.33 -0.20 -17.56
CA ARG A 191 15.05 0.21 -16.17
C ARG A 191 15.83 -0.60 -15.12
N ALA A 192 16.14 -1.86 -15.38
CA ALA A 192 16.99 -2.66 -14.51
C ALA A 192 18.46 -2.20 -14.62
N GLU A 193 18.91 -1.95 -15.85
CA GLU A 193 20.25 -1.43 -16.15
C GLU A 193 20.43 -0.01 -15.58
N GLY A 194 19.46 0.89 -15.78
CA GLY A 194 19.50 2.24 -15.20
C GLY A 194 19.44 2.30 -13.67
N ARG A 195 18.79 1.34 -13.01
CA ARG A 195 18.82 1.23 -11.54
C ARG A 195 20.16 0.72 -11.03
N ASN A 196 20.78 -0.19 -11.76
CA ASN A 196 22.10 -0.72 -11.40
C ASN A 196 23.18 0.34 -11.60
N SER A 197 23.15 1.09 -12.71
CA SER A 197 24.13 2.16 -12.97
C SER A 197 24.08 3.26 -11.90
N LEU A 198 22.89 3.75 -11.54
CA LEU A 198 22.73 4.78 -10.49
C LEU A 198 23.20 4.29 -9.12
N ARG A 199 23.04 3.00 -8.82
CA ARG A 199 23.51 2.40 -7.57
C ARG A 199 25.04 2.26 -7.55
N GLU A 200 25.64 1.88 -8.67
CA GLU A 200 27.09 1.82 -8.84
C GLU A 200 27.70 3.22 -8.71
N GLU A 201 27.19 4.22 -9.43
CA GLU A 201 27.62 5.62 -9.33
C GLU A 201 27.51 6.16 -7.89
N ALA A 202 26.39 5.91 -7.21
CA ALA A 202 26.22 6.32 -5.82
C ALA A 202 27.20 5.60 -4.87
N SER A 203 27.60 4.37 -5.17
CA SER A 203 28.60 3.62 -4.38
C SER A 203 30.02 4.13 -4.62
N GLU A 204 30.34 4.54 -5.84
CA GLU A 204 31.62 5.13 -6.22
C GLU A 204 31.78 6.52 -5.61
N MET A 205 30.73 7.34 -5.61
CA MET A 205 30.73 8.65 -4.93
C MET A 205 30.93 8.51 -3.41
N ARG A 206 30.31 7.49 -2.79
CA ARG A 206 30.52 7.19 -1.36
C ARG A 206 31.94 6.72 -1.07
N SER A 207 32.51 5.87 -1.94
CA SER A 207 33.88 5.36 -1.81
C SER A 207 34.93 6.45 -2.03
N SER A 208 34.67 7.36 -2.99
CA SER A 208 35.53 8.52 -3.24
C SER A 208 35.46 9.53 -2.09
N SER A 209 34.26 9.77 -1.54
CA SER A 209 34.07 10.63 -0.38
C SER A 209 34.74 10.09 0.88
N SER A 210 34.66 8.77 1.13
CA SER A 210 35.32 8.14 2.28
C SER A 210 36.85 8.14 2.15
N ALA A 211 37.39 7.97 0.94
CA ALA A 211 38.83 8.07 0.68
C ALA A 211 39.38 9.48 0.93
N LEU A 212 38.61 10.53 0.63
CA LEU A 212 38.99 11.92 0.91
C LEU A 212 38.90 12.27 2.40
N ALA A 213 38.01 11.63 3.15
CA ALA A 213 37.88 11.82 4.60
C ALA A 213 39.04 11.20 5.41
N GLY A 214 39.75 10.20 4.86
CA GLY A 214 40.90 9.54 5.49
C GLY A 214 42.20 10.34 5.48
N GLY A 215 42.24 11.51 4.82
CA GLY A 215 43.47 12.28 4.57
C GLY A 215 43.82 13.38 5.57
N ARG A 216 42.98 13.70 6.57
CA ARG A 216 43.29 14.73 7.58
C ARG A 216 43.75 14.11 8.89
N LYS A 217 44.97 13.58 8.91
CA LYS A 217 45.75 13.55 10.16
C LYS A 217 46.14 14.99 10.48
N GLY A 218 45.64 15.48 11.61
CA GLY A 218 45.80 16.85 12.05
C GLY A 218 47.27 17.30 12.09
N GLN A 219 47.52 18.45 11.47
CA GLN A 219 48.54 19.37 11.94
C GLN A 219 47.78 20.62 12.41
N ASN A 220 47.59 20.73 13.72
CA ASN A 220 47.18 21.98 14.34
C ASN A 220 48.38 22.94 14.28
N PRO A 221 48.27 24.15 13.70
CA PRO A 221 49.38 25.11 13.64
C PRO A 221 49.65 25.83 14.98
N PHE A 222 49.02 25.41 16.08
CA PHE A 222 49.11 26.06 17.39
C PHE A 222 49.64 25.10 18.44
N GLU A 223 50.88 24.63 18.28
CA GLU A 223 51.63 23.97 19.35
C GLU A 223 53.14 24.22 19.16
N GLN A 224 53.50 25.50 19.05
CA GLN A 224 54.87 25.97 19.28
C GLN A 224 54.81 27.10 20.29
N ASP A 225 54.53 26.75 21.54
CA ASP A 225 54.94 27.54 22.70
C ASP A 225 54.66 26.72 23.95
N ARG A 226 55.68 25.95 24.36
CA ARG A 226 56.00 25.55 25.74
C ARG A 226 57.04 24.44 25.71
N GLN A 227 58.30 24.83 25.67
CA GLN A 227 59.35 24.24 26.50
C GLN A 227 60.54 25.19 26.51
N ALA A 228 60.93 25.56 27.73
CA ALA A 228 62.14 26.29 28.06
C ALA A 228 63.38 25.41 27.87
#